data_AF-A0A3E4LYV4-F1
#
_entry.id   AF-A0A3E4LYV4-F1
#
_cell.length_a   1.000
_cell.length_b   1.000
_cell.length_c   1.000
_cell.angle_alpha   90.00
_cell.angle_beta   90.00
_cell.angle_gamma   90.00
#
_symmetry.space_group_name_H-M   'P 1'
#
loop_
_entity.id
_entity.type
_entity.pdbx_description
1 polymer ?
#
loop_
_entity_poly.entity_id
_entity_poly.type
_entity_poly.pdbx_seq_one_letter_code
_entity_poly.pdbx_strand_id
1 'polypeptide(L)'
;MTKLNKKTITKTFFSMFILTILMTCTPVYATEAANVVTAKFTAFQNLLGGIISSIGSIITLWGISEWGIAFQGSEGTMQANAFKRIGGGFVMAMAPQILSAIM
;
A
#
# COMPACT_ATOMS: atom_id res chain seq x y z
N MET A 1 -42.14 19.71 -45.83
CA MET A 1 -40.70 19.58 -46.13
C MET A 1 -40.07 20.97 -45.99
N THR A 2 -39.65 21.33 -44.77
CA THR A 2 -39.20 22.69 -44.43
C THR A 2 -37.85 22.97 -45.09
N LYS A 3 -37.76 23.98 -45.95
CA LYS A 3 -36.51 24.34 -46.62
C LYS A 3 -35.51 24.82 -45.58
N LEU A 4 -34.56 23.97 -45.19
CA LEU A 4 -33.45 24.40 -44.34
C LEU A 4 -32.59 25.40 -45.11
N ASN A 5 -32.37 26.56 -44.51
CA ASN A 5 -31.50 27.60 -45.03
C ASN A 5 -30.03 27.10 -44.97
N LYS A 6 -29.28 27.21 -46.08
CA LYS A 6 -27.86 26.79 -46.17
C LYS A 6 -27.02 27.35 -45.00
N LYS A 7 -27.30 28.58 -44.54
CA LYS A 7 -26.61 29.18 -43.40
C LYS A 7 -26.90 28.48 -42.07
N THR A 8 -28.11 27.96 -41.87
CA THR A 8 -28.48 27.18 -40.68
C THR A 8 -27.82 25.81 -40.69
N ILE A 9 -27.78 25.14 -41.85
CA ILE A 9 -27.08 23.86 -42.02
C ILE A 9 -25.59 24.00 -41.71
N THR A 10 -24.91 25.01 -42.27
CA THR A 10 -23.48 25.23 -42.00
C THR A 10 -23.20 25.54 -40.53
N LYS A 11 -24.06 26.31 -39.86
CA LYS A 11 -23.93 26.58 -38.41
C LYS A 11 -24.14 25.32 -37.56
N THR A 12 -25.08 24.46 -37.92
CA THR A 12 -25.32 23.18 -37.22
C THR A 12 -24.15 22.21 -37.41
N PHE A 13 -23.60 22.10 -38.62
CA PHE A 13 -22.41 21.26 -38.88
C PHE A 13 -21.17 21.78 -38.14
N PHE A 14 -20.96 23.10 -38.11
CA PHE A 14 -19.85 23.70 -37.37
C PHE A 14 -20.01 23.50 -35.84
N SER A 15 -21.23 23.59 -35.32
CA SER A 15 -21.55 23.27 -33.93
C SER A 15 -21.27 21.80 -33.60
N MET A 16 -21.61 20.89 -34.51
CA MET A 16 -21.39 19.44 -34.31
C MET A 16 -19.90 19.09 -34.35
N PHE A 17 -19.13 19.76 -35.20
CA PHE A 17 -17.67 19.61 -35.30
C PHE A 17 -16.93 20.10 -34.04
N ILE A 18 -17.35 21.25 -33.48
CA ILE A 18 -16.81 21.77 -32.21
C ILE A 18 -17.11 20.82 -31.04
N LEU A 19 -18.31 20.24 -30.99
CA LEU A 19 -18.69 19.26 -29.96
C LEU A 19 -17.85 17.98 -30.01
N THR A 20 -17.51 17.48 -31.21
CA THR A 20 -16.62 16.30 -31.33
C THR A 20 -15.19 16.58 -30.89
N ILE A 21 -14.66 17.77 -31.15
CA ILE A 21 -13.31 18.16 -30.71
C ILE A 21 -13.25 18.29 -29.17
N LEU A 22 -14.29 18.86 -28.57
CA LEU A 22 -14.41 18.97 -27.10
C LEU A 22 -14.43 17.60 -26.41
N MET A 23 -15.05 16.59 -27.01
CA MET A 23 -15.06 15.22 -26.45
C MET A 23 -13.71 14.52 -26.57
N THR A 24 -12.95 14.76 -27.63
CA THR A 24 -11.60 14.16 -27.84
C THR A 24 -10.49 14.80 -27.01
N CYS A 25 -10.71 15.98 -26.43
CA CYS A 25 -9.75 16.67 -25.55
C CYS A 25 -9.89 16.31 -24.07
N THR A 26 -10.80 15.39 -23.71
CA THR A 26 -10.86 14.86 -22.34
C THR A 26 -9.77 13.80 -22.14
N PRO A 27 -8.97 13.86 -21.07
CA PRO A 27 -7.98 12.82 -20.80
C PRO A 27 -8.70 11.48 -20.61
N VAL A 28 -8.27 10.44 -21.34
CA VAL A 28 -8.71 9.07 -21.08
C VAL A 28 -8.23 8.68 -19.69
N TYR A 29 -9.16 8.58 -18.73
CA TYR A 29 -8.86 8.16 -17.36
C TYR A 29 -8.51 6.67 -17.31
N ALA A 30 -7.28 6.30 -17.70
CA ALA A 30 -6.68 5.01 -17.31
C ALA A 30 -6.37 4.96 -15.79
N THR A 31 -6.61 6.06 -15.08
CA THR A 31 -6.48 6.21 -13.63
C THR A 31 -7.23 5.13 -12.85
N GLU A 32 -8.42 4.72 -13.28
CA GLU A 32 -9.20 3.72 -12.54
C GLU A 32 -8.56 2.33 -12.57
N ALA A 33 -8.05 1.89 -13.72
CA ALA A 33 -7.37 0.61 -13.85
C ALA A 33 -6.06 0.57 -13.04
N ALA A 34 -5.28 1.66 -13.09
CA ALA A 34 -4.05 1.80 -12.29
C ALA A 34 -4.34 1.82 -10.78
N ASN A 35 -5.40 2.50 -10.34
CA ASN A 35 -5.80 2.55 -8.94
C ASN A 35 -6.25 1.18 -8.41
N VAL A 36 -6.98 0.39 -9.21
CA VAL A 36 -7.43 -0.94 -8.80
C VAL A 36 -6.24 -1.89 -8.59
N VAL A 37 -5.24 -1.83 -9.47
CA VAL A 37 -4.03 -2.66 -9.34
C VAL A 37 -3.21 -2.25 -8.12
N THR A 38 -2.98 -0.95 -7.93
CA THR A 38 -2.24 -0.42 -6.77
C THR A 38 -2.95 -0.76 -5.46
N ALA A 39 -4.28 -0.58 -5.38
CA ALA A 39 -5.05 -0.88 -4.17
C ALA A 39 -4.96 -2.36 -3.76
N LYS A 40 -4.99 -3.29 -4.73
CA LYS A 40 -4.81 -4.73 -4.47
C LYS A 40 -3.41 -5.04 -3.95
N PHE A 41 -2.38 -4.42 -4.51
CA PHE A 41 -1.00 -4.59 -4.04
C PHE A 41 -0.79 -4.03 -2.63
N THR A 42 -1.37 -2.88 -2.30
CA THR A 42 -1.33 -2.31 -0.94
C THR A 42 -2.01 -3.24 0.07
N ALA A 43 -3.17 -3.81 -0.26
CA ALA A 43 -3.86 -4.76 0.61
C ALA A 43 -3.01 -6.02 0.87
N PHE A 44 -2.32 -6.53 -0.16
CA PHE A 44 -1.40 -7.66 -0.03
C PHE A 44 -0.18 -7.32 0.82
N GLN A 45 0.42 -6.14 0.64
CA GLN A 45 1.54 -5.68 1.47
C GLN A 45 1.12 -5.53 2.94
N ASN A 46 -0.08 -5.01 3.21
CA ASN A 46 -0.62 -4.91 4.57
C ASN A 46 -0.83 -6.29 5.21
N LEU A 47 -1.32 -7.27 4.44
CA LEU A 47 -1.46 -8.65 4.91
C LEU A 47 -0.10 -9.25 5.27
N LEU A 48 0.89 -9.14 4.37
CA LEU A 48 2.24 -9.63 4.64
C LEU A 48 2.88 -8.92 5.84
N GLY A 49 2.70 -7.60 5.96
CA GLY A 49 3.14 -6.82 7.09
C GLY A 49 2.54 -7.32 8.41
N GLY A 50 1.23 -7.58 8.43
CA GLY A 50 0.55 -8.15 9.60
C GLY A 50 1.10 -9.51 10.02
N ILE A 51 1.40 -10.39 9.05
CA ILE A 51 2.00 -11.71 9.31
C ILE A 51 3.41 -11.55 9.90
N ILE A 52 4.27 -10.74 9.28
CA ILE A 52 5.65 -10.51 9.74
C ILE A 52 5.65 -9.90 11.15
N SER A 53 4.76 -8.93 11.40
CA SER A 53 4.61 -8.33 12.73
C SER A 53 4.19 -9.35 13.79
N SER A 54 3.26 -10.24 13.45
CA SER A 54 2.80 -11.33 14.31
C SER A 54 3.91 -12.35 14.61
N ILE A 55 4.77 -12.66 13.64
CA ILE A 55 5.94 -13.52 13.87
C ILE A 55 6.95 -12.81 14.77
N GLY A 56 7.21 -11.52 14.55
CA GLY A 56 8.09 -10.72 15.39
C GLY A 56 7.64 -10.65 16.85
N SER A 57 6.33 -10.50 17.09
CA SER A 57 5.78 -10.49 18.44
C SER A 57 5.93 -11.85 19.14
N ILE A 58 5.75 -12.98 18.43
CA ILE A 58 5.99 -14.33 18.96
C ILE A 58 7.46 -14.50 19.37
N ILE A 59 8.40 -14.10 18.51
CA ILE A 59 9.84 -14.22 18.79
C ILE A 59 10.23 -13.31 19.97
N THR A 60 9.64 -12.14 20.08
CA THR A 60 9.83 -11.23 21.22
C THR A 60 9.36 -11.88 22.51
N LEU A 61 8.15 -12.45 22.52
CA LEU A 61 7.60 -13.18 23.68
C LEU A 61 8.50 -14.37 24.07
N TRP A 62 9.01 -15.09 23.07
CA TRP A 62 9.90 -16.21 23.31
C TRP A 62 11.22 -15.76 23.94
N GLY A 63 11.84 -14.69 23.42
CA GLY A 63 13.03 -14.08 24.01
C GLY A 63 12.80 -13.61 25.46
N ILE A 64 11.63 -13.04 25.76
CA ILE A 64 11.26 -12.64 27.13
C ILE A 64 11.16 -13.86 28.05
N SER A 65 10.61 -14.96 27.54
CA SER A 65 10.49 -16.22 28.31
C SER A 65 11.86 -16.81 28.62
N GLU A 66 12.76 -16.87 27.63
CA GLU A 66 14.16 -17.32 27.83
C GLU A 66 14.93 -16.40 28.78
N TRP A 67 14.70 -15.10 28.69
CA TRP A 67 15.31 -14.11 29.58
C TRP A 67 14.84 -14.29 31.02
N GLY A 68 13.56 -14.59 31.25
CA GLY A 68 13.02 -14.90 32.58
C GLY A 68 13.62 -16.16 33.21
N ILE A 69 13.88 -17.20 32.42
CA ILE A 69 14.59 -18.40 32.88
C ILE A 69 16.05 -18.05 33.19
N ALA A 70 16.70 -17.28 32.34
CA ALA A 70 18.09 -16.86 32.52
C ALA A 70 18.30 -15.91 33.71
N PHE A 71 17.28 -15.16 34.12
CA PHE A 71 17.29 -14.32 35.31
C PHE A 71 17.34 -15.10 36.62
N GLN A 72 16.90 -16.36 36.60
CA GLN A 72 16.98 -17.26 37.74
C GLN A 72 18.35 -17.98 37.82
N GLY A 73 19.14 -17.93 36.75
CA GLY A 73 20.50 -18.46 36.70
C GLY A 73 21.56 -17.38 36.93
N SER A 74 22.76 -17.79 37.34
CA SER A 74 23.92 -16.89 37.53
C SER A 74 24.67 -16.55 36.23
N GLU A 75 24.29 -17.14 35.09
CA GLU A 75 24.98 -16.94 33.82
C GLU A 75 24.49 -15.70 33.07
N GLY A 76 25.20 -14.58 33.26
CA GLY A 76 24.94 -13.32 32.54
C GLY A 76 25.03 -13.44 31.01
N THR A 77 25.79 -14.41 30.50
CA THR A 77 25.88 -14.69 29.05
C THR A 77 24.55 -15.18 28.48
N MET A 78 23.81 -16.00 29.23
CA MET A 78 22.51 -16.52 28.81
C MET A 78 21.45 -15.41 28.81
N GLN A 79 21.50 -14.50 29.80
CA GLN A 79 20.65 -13.31 29.83
C GLN A 79 20.92 -12.38 28.64
N ALA A 80 22.20 -12.13 28.32
CA ALA A 80 22.58 -11.27 27.20
C ALA A 80 22.13 -11.84 25.84
N ASN A 81 22.20 -13.17 25.67
CA ASN A 81 21.75 -13.83 24.44
C ASN A 81 20.23 -13.82 24.30
N ALA A 82 19.49 -14.06 25.39
CA ALA A 82 18.04 -13.92 25.39
C ALA A 82 17.61 -12.47 25.08
N PHE A 83 18.30 -11.48 25.64
CA PHE A 83 18.03 -10.06 25.35
C PHE A 83 18.26 -9.69 23.88
N LYS A 84 19.30 -10.22 23.23
CA LYS A 84 19.51 -10.04 21.78
C LYS A 84 18.34 -10.58 20.96
N ARG A 85 17.77 -11.72 21.37
CA ARG A 85 16.61 -12.31 20.72
C ARG A 85 15.34 -11.46 20.91
N ILE A 86 15.15 -10.87 22.09
CA ILE A 86 14.07 -9.89 22.34
C ILE A 86 14.22 -8.70 21.38
N GLY A 87 15.41 -8.11 21.31
CA GLY A 87 15.68 -6.98 20.43
C GLY A 87 15.44 -7.31 18.95
N GLY A 88 15.91 -8.47 18.48
CA GLY A 88 15.65 -8.93 17.12
C GLY A 88 14.16 -9.17 16.84
N GLY A 89 13.43 -9.78 17.79
CA GLY A 89 11.99 -9.97 17.71
C GLY A 89 11.23 -8.65 17.59
N PHE A 90 11.62 -7.65 18.38
CA PHE A 90 10.99 -6.33 18.37
C PHE A 90 11.18 -5.61 17.03
N VAL A 91 12.41 -5.64 16.48
CA VAL A 91 12.69 -5.06 15.16
C VAL A 91 11.88 -5.76 14.08
N MET A 92 11.72 -7.08 14.14
CA MET A 92 10.85 -7.83 13.22
C MET A 92 9.37 -7.47 13.39
N ALA A 93 8.91 -7.24 14.63
CA ALA A 93 7.54 -6.80 14.89
C ALA A 93 7.24 -5.42 14.28
N MET A 94 8.27 -4.56 14.22
CA MET A 94 8.22 -3.22 13.65
C MET A 94 8.48 -3.17 12.13
N ALA A 95 8.74 -4.31 11.48
CA ALA A 95 9.09 -4.38 10.06
C ALA A 95 8.08 -3.68 9.12
N PRO A 96 6.76 -3.75 9.34
CA PRO A 96 5.80 -3.04 8.49
C PRO A 96 5.89 -1.52 8.64
N GLN A 97 6.12 -1.02 9.86
CA GLN A 97 6.33 0.41 10.10
C GLN A 97 7.63 0.89 9.46
N ILE A 98 8.70 0.09 9.54
CA ILE A 98 9.99 0.41 8.90
C ILE A 98 9.82 0.48 7.39
N LEU A 99 9.12 -0.49 6.78
CA LEU A 99 8.85 -0.51 5.34
C LEU A 99 8.03 0.72 4.91
N SER A 100 7.01 1.11 5.69
CA SER A 100 6.21 2.31 5.40
C SER A 100 6.96 3.62 5.62
N ALA A 101 8.06 3.63 6.38
CA ALA A 101 8.85 4.83 6.62
C ALA A 101 9.91 5.07 5.53
N ILE A 102 10.30 4.02 4.79
CA ILE A 102 11.31 4.10 3.72
C ILE A 102 10.72 4.19 2.31
N MET A 103 9.46 3.75 2.12
CA MET A 103 8.72 3.88 0.86
C MET A 103 7.93 5.18 0.83
#